data_AF-A0A444H8X1-F1
#
_entry.id   AF-A0A444H8X1-F1
#
_cell.length_a   1.000
_cell.length_b   1.000
_cell.length_c   1.000
_cell.angle_alpha   90.00
_cell.angle_beta   90.00
_cell.angle_gamma   90.00
#
_symmetry.space_group_name_H-M   'P 1'
#
loop_
_entity.id
_entity.type
_entity.pdbx_description
1 polymer ?
#
loop_
_entity_poly.entity_id
_entity_poly.type
_entity_poly.pdbx_seq_one_letter_code
_entity_poly.pdbx_strand_id
1 'polypeptide(L)'
;MRKILYLFVVVLLLSFKGKTNDCDNLAKVINSPEFSKHFNLSNKSNNVITIYSDLDQSKLCDKLKISNGKTIVFAKLNFQVKLNDNSRGKVTSPRIVVSKQNNEYHFFETETNLKFQASVKKGKVVNISYGVF
;
A
#
# COMPACT_ATOMS: atom_id res chain seq x y z
N MET A 1 -57.90 -4.04 9.14
CA MET A 1 -56.70 -4.91 9.05
C MET A 1 -56.49 -5.29 7.59
N ARG A 2 -55.57 -4.61 6.88
CA ARG A 2 -55.23 -4.89 5.48
C ARG A 2 -53.77 -5.33 5.37
N LYS A 3 -53.57 -6.34 4.54
CA LYS A 3 -52.42 -7.24 4.46
C LYS A 3 -51.20 -6.58 3.82
N ILE A 4 -50.06 -6.98 4.36
CA ILE A 4 -48.69 -7.02 3.85
C ILE A 4 -48.62 -7.04 2.32
N LEU A 5 -48.03 -6.01 1.72
CA LEU A 5 -47.40 -6.07 0.41
C LEU A 5 -46.44 -4.88 0.33
N TYR A 6 -45.14 -5.13 0.43
CA TYR A 6 -44.02 -4.43 -0.24
C TYR A 6 -42.72 -5.07 0.29
N LEU A 7 -42.62 -6.37 0.01
CA LEU A 7 -41.36 -7.04 -0.31
C LEU A 7 -40.75 -6.29 -1.51
N PHE A 8 -39.42 -6.15 -1.57
CA PHE A 8 -38.65 -5.36 -2.54
C PHE A 8 -38.36 -3.89 -2.20
N VAL A 9 -37.94 -3.62 -0.97
CA VAL A 9 -36.82 -2.68 -0.76
C VAL A 9 -35.55 -3.52 -0.68
N VAL A 10 -35.31 -4.29 -1.76
CA VAL A 10 -33.95 -4.65 -2.20
C VAL A 10 -33.37 -3.34 -2.73
N VAL A 11 -33.12 -2.39 -1.82
CA VAL A 11 -32.20 -1.29 -2.11
C VAL A 11 -30.84 -1.97 -2.19
N LEU A 12 -30.53 -2.44 -3.39
CA LEU A 12 -29.43 -1.93 -4.19
C LEU A 12 -28.20 -1.43 -3.38
N LEU A 13 -27.82 -2.15 -2.33
CA LEU A 13 -26.41 -2.34 -1.98
C LEU A 13 -25.82 -3.35 -2.97
N LEU A 14 -26.06 -3.10 -4.26
CA LEU A 14 -25.17 -3.55 -5.30
C LEU A 14 -23.85 -2.89 -4.94
N SER A 15 -23.02 -3.75 -4.39
CA SER A 15 -21.61 -3.57 -4.18
C SER A 15 -21.04 -2.83 -5.39
N PHE A 16 -20.94 -1.51 -5.29
CA PHE A 16 -19.95 -0.73 -6.02
C PHE A 16 -18.60 -1.10 -5.39
N LYS A 17 -18.22 -2.37 -5.53
CA LYS A 17 -16.85 -2.85 -5.51
C LYS A 17 -16.27 -2.38 -6.84
N GLY A 18 -16.19 -1.05 -6.99
CA GLY A 18 -15.45 -0.44 -8.06
C GLY A 18 -14.08 -1.09 -8.02
N LYS A 19 -13.69 -1.73 -9.12
CA LYS A 19 -12.30 -2.09 -9.39
C LYS A 19 -11.54 -0.78 -9.38
N THR A 20 -11.19 -0.30 -8.19
CA THR A 20 -10.31 0.82 -8.01
C THR A 20 -8.97 0.33 -8.54
N ASN A 21 -8.41 1.08 -9.48
CA ASN A 21 -7.10 0.78 -10.03
C ASN A 21 -6.11 0.73 -8.86
N ASP A 22 -5.44 -0.41 -8.67
CA ASP A 22 -4.50 -0.58 -7.56
C ASP A 22 -3.38 0.46 -7.63
N CYS A 23 -3.00 0.87 -8.85
CA CYS A 23 -2.11 2.01 -9.07
C CYS A 23 -2.59 3.30 -8.40
N ASP A 24 -3.84 3.74 -8.61
CA ASP A 24 -4.36 5.00 -8.04
C ASP A 24 -4.41 4.95 -6.51
N ASN A 25 -4.75 3.78 -5.96
CA ASN A 25 -4.81 3.59 -4.52
C ASN A 25 -3.41 3.56 -3.90
N LEU A 26 -2.47 2.81 -4.50
CA LEU A 26 -1.07 2.80 -4.08
C LEU A 26 -0.47 4.21 -4.16
N ALA A 27 -0.76 4.95 -5.22
CA ALA A 27 -0.33 6.34 -5.37
C ALA A 27 -0.83 7.22 -4.21
N LYS A 28 -2.08 7.07 -3.79
CA LYS A 28 -2.64 7.79 -2.64
C LYS A 28 -1.97 7.40 -1.33
N VAL A 29 -1.75 6.11 -1.10
CA VAL A 29 -1.10 5.63 0.12
C VAL A 29 0.34 6.12 0.19
N ILE A 30 1.11 5.96 -0.89
CA ILE A 30 2.53 6.31 -0.91
C ILE A 30 2.75 7.83 -0.84
N ASN A 31 1.88 8.62 -1.46
CA ASN A 31 1.92 10.08 -1.35
C ASN A 31 1.31 10.61 -0.05
N SER A 32 0.79 9.76 0.83
CA SER A 32 0.28 10.22 2.12
C SER A 32 1.43 10.76 3.00
N PRO A 33 1.18 11.82 3.79
CA PRO A 33 2.14 12.32 4.76
C PRO A 33 2.60 11.23 5.73
N GLU A 34 1.69 10.35 6.14
CA GLU A 34 1.97 9.26 7.07
C GLU A 34 2.98 8.27 6.48
N PHE A 35 2.77 7.83 5.23
CA PHE A 35 3.71 6.93 4.57
C PHE A 35 5.10 7.56 4.43
N SER A 36 5.15 8.81 3.98
CA SER A 36 6.41 9.54 3.78
C SER A 36 7.17 9.76 5.08
N LYS A 37 6.46 10.04 6.18
CA LYS A 37 7.03 10.19 7.53
C LYS A 37 7.71 8.92 8.02
N HIS A 38 7.13 7.76 7.74
CA HIS A 38 7.64 6.48 8.27
C HIS A 38 8.74 5.87 7.39
N PHE A 39 8.59 5.84 6.06
CA PHE A 39 9.61 5.26 5.16
C PHE A 39 10.72 6.25 4.76
N ASN A 40 10.61 7.50 5.20
CA ASN A 40 11.59 8.56 4.96
C ASN A 40 12.08 8.63 3.49
N LEU A 41 11.14 8.53 2.55
CA LEU A 41 11.45 8.44 1.12
C LEU A 41 12.23 9.65 0.62
N SER A 42 12.07 10.81 1.24
CA SER A 42 12.79 12.06 0.95
C SER A 42 14.28 11.97 1.21
N ASN A 43 14.73 11.20 2.20
CA ASN A 43 16.14 11.15 2.58
C ASN A 43 16.94 10.07 1.82
N LYS A 44 16.29 9.20 1.04
CA LYS A 44 17.01 8.22 0.20
C LYS A 44 17.82 8.95 -0.88
N SER A 45 19.11 8.65 -1.05
CA SER A 45 19.99 9.36 -2.00
C SER A 45 19.57 9.22 -3.47
N ASN A 46 18.80 8.18 -3.79
CA ASN A 46 18.42 7.85 -5.15
C ASN A 46 17.14 8.60 -5.57
N ASN A 47 17.16 9.13 -6.79
CA ASN A 47 15.97 9.72 -7.43
C ASN A 47 14.94 8.68 -7.84
N VAL A 48 15.37 7.42 -7.97
CA VAL A 48 14.51 6.27 -8.24
C VAL A 48 14.45 5.37 -7.01
N ILE A 49 13.24 5.06 -6.58
CA ILE A 49 12.95 4.19 -5.45
C ILE A 49 12.25 2.94 -5.98
N THR A 50 12.84 1.77 -5.75
CA THR A 50 12.21 0.50 -6.13
C THR A 50 11.35 -0.01 -4.98
N ILE A 51 10.08 -0.30 -5.26
CA ILE A 51 9.19 -1.03 -4.36
C ILE A 51 8.94 -2.42 -4.96
N TYR A 52 9.26 -3.47 -4.22
CA TYR A 52 9.02 -4.84 -4.65
C TYR A 52 7.61 -5.25 -4.32
N SER A 53 6.93 -5.97 -5.22
CA SER A 53 5.55 -6.36 -5.02
C SER A 53 5.27 -7.80 -5.48
N ASP A 54 4.41 -8.48 -4.72
CA ASP A 54 3.77 -9.74 -5.10
C ASP A 54 2.50 -9.53 -5.92
N LEU A 55 2.08 -8.27 -6.09
CA LEU A 55 0.90 -7.90 -6.88
C LEU A 55 1.15 -8.12 -8.37
N ASP A 56 0.05 -8.41 -9.06
CA ASP A 56 -0.03 -8.46 -10.51
C ASP A 56 0.50 -7.14 -11.10
N GLN A 57 1.62 -7.23 -11.83
CA GLN A 57 2.31 -6.05 -12.38
C GLN A 57 1.42 -5.24 -13.32
N SER A 58 0.43 -5.87 -13.98
CA SER A 58 -0.53 -5.17 -14.85
C SER A 58 -1.46 -4.21 -14.10
N LYS A 59 -1.55 -4.32 -12.77
CA LYS A 59 -2.36 -3.47 -11.89
C LYS A 59 -1.55 -2.39 -11.18
N LEU A 60 -0.23 -2.44 -11.32
CA LEU A 60 0.68 -1.48 -10.71
C LEU A 60 0.93 -0.30 -11.65
N CYS A 61 1.40 0.81 -11.10
CA CYS A 61 1.85 1.92 -11.92
C CYS A 61 3.18 1.54 -12.58
N ASP A 62 3.37 1.81 -13.88
CA ASP A 62 4.69 1.67 -14.52
C ASP A 62 5.74 2.52 -13.79
N LYS A 63 5.37 3.77 -13.51
CA LYS A 63 6.14 4.74 -12.73
C LYS A 63 5.17 5.61 -11.93
N LEU A 64 5.53 5.89 -10.69
CA LEU A 64 4.77 6.79 -9.82
C LEU A 64 5.68 7.95 -9.40
N LYS A 65 5.36 9.18 -9.80
CA LYS A 65 6.04 10.36 -9.27
C LYS A 65 5.47 10.70 -7.89
N ILE A 66 6.35 10.96 -6.93
CA ILE A 66 5.96 11.38 -5.58
C ILE A 66 6.28 12.87 -5.34
N SER A 67 5.66 13.45 -4.32
CA SER A 67 5.68 14.89 -4.04
C SER A 67 7.08 15.53 -3.94
N ASN A 68 8.10 14.75 -3.57
CA ASN A 68 9.48 15.21 -3.48
C ASN A 68 10.27 15.10 -4.81
N GLY A 69 9.59 14.89 -5.93
CA GLY A 69 10.20 14.79 -7.27
C GLY A 69 10.83 13.44 -7.60
N LYS A 70 10.86 12.49 -6.66
CA LYS A 70 11.38 11.14 -6.90
C LYS A 70 10.38 10.28 -7.65
N THR A 71 10.92 9.25 -8.30
CA THR A 71 10.14 8.29 -9.07
C THR A 71 10.16 6.93 -8.37
N ILE A 72 8.98 6.36 -8.17
CA ILE A 72 8.81 4.99 -7.70
C ILE A 72 8.64 4.08 -8.91
N VAL A 73 9.37 2.97 -8.89
CA VAL A 73 9.24 1.89 -9.85
C VAL A 73 8.86 0.64 -9.08
N PHE A 74 7.83 -0.06 -9.56
CA PHE A 74 7.44 -1.34 -9.00
C PHE A 74 8.23 -2.47 -9.67
N ALA A 75 8.75 -3.39 -8.87
CA ALA A 75 9.46 -4.57 -9.34
C ALA A 75 8.80 -5.82 -8.79
N LYS A 76 8.87 -6.93 -9.54
CA LYS A 76 8.39 -8.22 -9.06
C LYS A 76 9.22 -8.67 -7.85
N LEU A 77 8.55 -9.11 -6.79
CA LEU A 77 9.22 -9.75 -5.66
C LEU A 77 9.82 -11.09 -6.10
N ASN A 78 11.15 -11.20 -6.07
CA ASN A 78 11.91 -12.37 -6.52
C ASN A 78 12.83 -12.95 -5.42
N PHE A 79 12.65 -12.51 -4.18
CA PHE A 79 13.38 -12.98 -3.01
C PHE A 79 12.42 -13.27 -1.86
N GLN A 80 12.84 -14.13 -0.93
CA GLN A 80 12.08 -14.36 0.29
C GLN A 80 12.30 -13.21 1.26
N VAL A 81 11.19 -12.65 1.77
CA VAL A 81 11.21 -11.66 2.84
C VAL A 81 11.48 -12.38 4.15
N LYS A 82 12.70 -12.30 4.67
CA LYS A 82 13.05 -12.81 5.99
C LYS A 82 12.86 -11.68 7.01
N LEU A 83 11.86 -11.81 7.88
CA LEU A 83 11.78 -11.01 9.10
C LEU A 83 12.88 -11.50 10.02
N ASN A 84 13.89 -10.67 10.29
CA ASN A 84 14.96 -11.03 11.20
C ASN A 84 14.81 -10.14 12.44
N ASP A 85 14.46 -10.74 13.58
CA ASP A 85 14.12 -10.03 14.84
C ASP A 85 15.28 -9.23 15.47
N ASN A 86 16.43 -9.12 14.80
CA ASN A 86 17.64 -8.52 15.37
C ASN A 86 18.52 -7.86 14.30
N SER A 87 17.99 -6.89 13.57
CA SER A 87 18.81 -5.95 12.79
C SER A 87 19.60 -5.04 13.75
N ARG A 88 20.65 -5.57 14.37
CA ARG A 88 21.61 -4.81 15.21
C ARG A 88 22.78 -4.24 14.40
N GLY A 89 22.73 -4.38 13.07
CA GLY A 89 23.76 -3.91 12.13
C GLY A 89 23.36 -2.62 11.42
N LYS A 90 24.35 -1.93 10.82
CA LYS A 90 24.11 -0.78 9.96
C LYS A 90 23.27 -1.22 8.75
N VAL A 91 22.07 -0.64 8.61
CA VAL A 91 21.19 -0.87 7.46
C VAL A 91 21.85 -0.29 6.21
N THR A 92 22.38 -1.14 5.34
CA THR A 92 23.13 -0.70 4.15
C THR A 92 22.27 -0.58 2.89
N SER A 93 21.11 -1.25 2.81
CA SER A 93 20.25 -1.23 1.62
C SER A 93 18.79 -1.58 1.92
N PRO A 94 18.04 -0.68 2.58
CA PRO A 94 16.67 -0.95 2.99
C PRO A 94 15.75 -1.15 1.78
N ARG A 95 15.12 -2.33 1.64
CA ARG A 95 14.16 -2.63 0.56
C ARG A 95 12.74 -2.50 1.06
N ILE A 96 11.88 -1.88 0.25
CA ILE A 96 10.46 -1.74 0.54
C ILE A 96 9.71 -2.79 -0.26
N VAL A 97 8.90 -3.58 0.42
CA VAL A 97 8.00 -4.58 -0.15
C VAL A 97 6.56 -4.11 0.07
N VAL A 98 5.70 -4.27 -0.93
CA VAL A 98 4.26 -4.04 -0.81
C VAL A 98 3.50 -5.29 -1.22
N SER A 99 2.58 -5.70 -0.34
CA SER A 99 1.56 -6.70 -0.64
C SER A 99 0.17 -6.14 -0.38
N LYS A 100 -0.84 -6.83 -0.88
CA LYS A 100 -2.24 -6.48 -0.65
C LYS A 100 -2.97 -7.68 -0.08
N GLN A 101 -3.56 -7.51 1.09
CA GLN A 101 -4.45 -8.49 1.68
C GLN A 101 -5.84 -7.86 1.77
N ASN A 102 -6.84 -8.48 1.13
CA ASN A 102 -8.17 -7.91 0.99
C ASN A 102 -8.14 -6.50 0.35
N ASN A 103 -8.51 -5.46 1.10
CA ASN A 103 -8.52 -4.05 0.66
C ASN A 103 -7.41 -3.21 1.32
N GLU A 104 -6.47 -3.87 2.00
CA GLU A 104 -5.40 -3.24 2.75
C GLU A 104 -4.05 -3.48 2.07
N TYR A 105 -3.26 -2.42 1.96
CA TYR A 105 -1.90 -2.44 1.47
C TYR A 105 -0.97 -2.56 2.67
N HIS A 106 -0.10 -3.56 2.64
CA HIS A 106 0.89 -3.81 3.67
C HIS A 106 2.26 -3.52 3.08
N PHE A 107 2.91 -2.50 3.61
CA PHE A 107 4.28 -2.14 3.27
C PHE A 107 5.21 -2.63 4.36
N PHE A 108 6.36 -3.13 3.93
CA PHE A 108 7.40 -3.63 4.81
C PHE A 108 8.77 -3.17 4.34
N GLU A 109 9.57 -2.60 5.23
CA GLU A 109 10.99 -2.34 4.99
C GLU A 109 11.84 -3.45 5.62
N THR A 110 12.60 -4.17 4.79
CA THR A 110 13.18 -5.46 5.18
C THR A 110 14.25 -5.39 6.28
N GLU A 111 15.04 -4.32 6.31
CA GLU A 111 16.21 -4.20 7.19
C GLU A 111 15.89 -3.47 8.49
N THR A 112 14.85 -2.64 8.50
CA THR A 112 14.38 -1.91 9.69
C THR A 112 13.18 -2.60 10.34
N ASN A 113 12.68 -3.68 9.73
CA ASN A 113 11.42 -4.34 10.06
C ASN A 113 10.21 -3.39 10.17
N LEU A 114 10.28 -2.22 9.54
CA LEU A 114 9.21 -1.24 9.60
C LEU A 114 8.02 -1.75 8.79
N LYS A 115 6.87 -1.86 9.44
CA LYS A 115 5.59 -2.15 8.81
C LYS A 115 4.70 -0.92 8.79
N PHE A 116 3.97 -0.78 7.70
CA PHE A 116 2.91 0.19 7.54
C PHE A 116 1.76 -0.46 6.80
N GLN A 117 0.55 -0.27 7.29
CA GLN A 117 -0.65 -0.85 6.73
C GLN A 117 -1.64 0.28 6.52
N ALA A 118 -2.29 0.31 5.36
CA ALA A 118 -3.28 1.31 5.05
C ALA A 118 -4.28 0.80 4.01
N SER A 119 -5.51 1.28 4.11
CA SER A 119 -6.59 1.04 3.15
C SER A 119 -6.97 2.33 2.43
N VAL A 120 -7.64 2.22 1.28
CA VAL A 120 -8.22 3.38 0.59
C VAL A 120 -9.74 3.21 0.51
N LYS A 121 -10.49 4.16 1.09
CA LYS A 121 -11.96 4.17 1.07
C LYS A 121 -12.45 5.51 0.54
N LYS A 122 -13.29 5.47 -0.51
CA LYS A 122 -13.80 6.67 -1.20
C LYS A 122 -12.68 7.67 -1.56
N GLY A 123 -11.54 7.15 -2.01
CA GLY A 123 -10.38 7.95 -2.42
C GLY A 123 -9.55 8.55 -1.29
N LYS A 124 -9.86 8.26 -0.02
CA LYS A 124 -9.08 8.70 1.14
C LYS A 124 -8.31 7.53 1.77
N VAL A 125 -7.09 7.79 2.21
CA VAL A 125 -6.29 6.83 2.99
C VAL A 125 -6.92 6.70 4.38
N VAL A 126 -7.17 5.47 4.82
CA VAL A 126 -7.83 5.13 6.09
C VAL A 126 -7.19 3.88 6.69
N ASN A 127 -7.52 3.55 7.95
CA ASN A 127 -7.01 2.36 8.67
C ASN A 127 -5.48 2.28 8.66
N ILE A 128 -4.83 3.35 9.11
CA ILE A 128 -3.36 3.42 9.13
C ILE A 128 -2.86 2.72 10.40
N SER A 129 -2.01 1.72 10.23
CA SER A 129 -1.29 1.04 11.31
C SER A 129 0.20 1.03 10.98
N TYR A 130 1.08 1.25 11.97
CA TYR A 130 2.52 1.22 11.78
C TYR A 130 3.22 0.61 12.99
N GLY A 131 4.39 0.04 12.77
CA GLY A 131 5.21 -0.53 13.85
C GLY A 131 6.52 -1.11 13.34
N VAL A 132 7.42 -1.45 14.26
CA VAL A 132 8.64 -2.21 14.00
C VAL A 132 8.46 -3.59 14.61
N PHE A 133 8.82 -4.64 13.88
CA PHE A 133 8.76 -6.03 14.35
C PHE A 133 10.12 -6.52 14.83
#